data_AF-A0A1A8DF25-F1
#
_entry.id   AF-A0A1A8DF25-F1
#
_cell.length_a   1.000
_cell.length_b   1.000
_cell.length_c   1.000
_cell.angle_alpha   90.00
_cell.angle_beta   90.00
_cell.angle_gamma   90.00
#
_symmetry.space_group_name_H-M   'P 1'
#
loop_
_entity.id
_entity.type
_entity.pdbx_description
1 polymer ?
#
loop_
_entity_poly.entity_id
_entity_poly.type
_entity_poly.pdbx_seq_one_letter_code
_entity_poly.pdbx_strand_id
1 'polypeptide(L)' 'LKEVPKYLKFRSTANLEAFHNHLLMYASKRFSYIPPVYEARILLAALDYNHHSHREVKRRADGSIQYH' A
#
# COMPACT_ATOMS: atom_id res chain seq x y z
N LEU A 1 -31.88 4.78 -3.95
CA LEU A 1 -30.61 4.39 -3.31
C LEU A 1 -29.50 5.09 -4.09
N LYS A 2 -28.75 5.96 -3.42
CA LYS A 2 -27.81 6.93 -4.01
C LYS A 2 -26.78 6.25 -4.92
N GLU A 3 -26.48 6.90 -6.04
CA GLU A 3 -25.41 6.54 -6.97
C GLU A 3 -24.11 6.29 -6.21
N VAL A 4 -23.71 5.02 -6.13
CA VAL A 4 -22.40 4.65 -5.59
C VAL A 4 -21.40 4.92 -6.71
N PRO A 5 -20.46 5.89 -6.56
CA PRO A 5 -19.47 6.11 -7.59
C PRO A 5 -18.62 4.84 -7.67
N LYS A 6 -18.60 4.21 -8.84
CA LYS A 6 -17.87 2.97 -9.06
C LYS A 6 -16.37 3.30 -9.16
N TYR A 7 -15.69 3.34 -8.02
CA TYR A 7 -14.29 3.70 -7.95
C TYR A 7 -13.40 2.59 -8.54
N LEU A 8 -12.48 3.02 -9.41
CA LEU A 8 -11.36 2.29 -10.00
C LEU A 8 -11.65 0.83 -10.44
N LYS A 9 -11.87 0.64 -11.74
CA LYS A 9 -11.59 -0.66 -12.38
C LYS A 9 -10.08 -0.89 -12.35
N PHE A 10 -9.58 -1.44 -11.26
CA PHE A 10 -8.22 -1.98 -11.22
C PHE A 10 -8.16 -3.11 -12.24
N ARG A 11 -7.45 -2.90 -13.36
CA ARG A 11 -7.19 -3.95 -14.36
C ARG A 11 -6.32 -5.09 -13.78
N SER A 12 -5.67 -4.84 -12.64
CA SER A 12 -4.84 -5.78 -11.89
C SER A 12 -4.92 -5.46 -10.40
N THR A 13 -4.97 -6.50 -9.55
CA THR A 13 -4.96 -6.39 -8.08
C THR A 13 -3.56 -6.16 -7.50
N ALA A 14 -2.51 -6.09 -8.34
CA ALA A 14 -1.13 -5.98 -7.90
C ALA A 14 -0.88 -4.81 -6.91
N ASN A 15 -1.46 -3.64 -7.16
CA ASN A 15 -1.29 -2.48 -6.27
C ASN A 15 -2.00 -2.69 -4.91
N LEU A 16 -3.13 -3.38 -4.91
CA LEU A 16 -3.87 -3.69 -3.69
C LEU A 16 -3.15 -4.76 -2.87
N GLU A 17 -2.58 -5.76 -3.55
CA GLU A 17 -1.75 -6.79 -2.92
C GLU A 17 -0.45 -6.21 -2.36
N ALA A 18 0.21 -5.30 -3.08
CA ALA A 18 1.40 -4.59 -2.62
C ALA A 18 1.10 -3.76 -1.35
N PHE A 19 -0.02 -3.01 -1.35
CA PHE A 19 -0.44 -2.26 -0.18
C PHE A 19 -0.79 -3.18 1.00
N HIS A 20 -1.48 -4.30 0.76
CA HIS A 20 -1.78 -5.27 1.80
C HIS A 20 -0.52 -5.88 2.41
N ASN A 21 0.49 -6.21 1.59
CA ASN A 21 1.78 -6.71 2.08
C ASN A 21 2.50 -5.67 2.94
N HIS A 22 2.42 -4.39 2.56
CA HIS A 22 2.98 -3.30 3.36
C HIS A 22 2.27 -3.13 4.71
N LEU A 23 0.93 -3.21 4.73
CA LEU A 23 0.14 -3.24 5.97
C LEU A 23 0.57 -4.36 6.92
N LEU A 24 0.87 -5.55 6.39
CA LEU A 24 1.28 -6.70 7.20
C LEU A 24 2.61 -6.51 7.93
N MET A 25 3.49 -5.62 7.45
CA MET A 25 4.71 -5.25 8.16
C MET A 25 4.41 -4.51 9.47
N TYR A 26 3.36 -3.69 9.49
CA TYR A 26 2.95 -2.89 10.64
C TYR A 26 1.93 -3.60 11.54
N ALA A 27 1.07 -4.43 10.95
CA ALA A 27 -0.01 -5.15 11.62
C ALA A 27 -0.03 -6.64 11.21
N SER A 28 0.82 -7.44 11.85
CA SER A 28 0.89 -8.89 11.61
C SER A 28 -0.42 -9.62 11.95
N LYS A 29 -0.79 -10.61 11.11
CA LYS A 29 -1.99 -11.47 11.28
C LYS A 29 -1.98 -12.35 12.54
N ARG A 30 -0.82 -12.60 13.14
CA ARG A 30 -0.66 -13.52 14.28
C ARG A 30 -0.55 -12.80 15.63
N PHE A 31 -0.90 -11.51 15.67
CA PHE A 31 -0.86 -10.70 16.88
C PHE A 31 -2.21 -10.00 17.09
N SER A 32 -2.72 -10.06 18.32
CA SER A 32 -3.97 -9.39 18.70
C SER A 32 -3.67 -7.96 19.14
N TYR A 33 -4.14 -6.99 18.37
CA TYR A 33 -4.07 -5.57 18.71
C TYR A 33 -5.41 -5.12 19.29
N ILE A 34 -5.36 -4.24 20.30
CA ILE A 34 -6.55 -3.49 20.69
C ILE A 34 -6.93 -2.52 19.55
N PRO A 35 -8.24 -2.21 19.35
CA PRO A 35 -8.71 -1.40 18.22
C PRO A 35 -7.91 -0.10 17.97
N PRO A 36 -7.63 0.76 18.97
CA PRO A 36 -6.93 2.01 18.72
C PRO A 36 -5.47 1.79 18.27
N VAL A 37 -4.81 0.72 18.73
CA VAL A 37 -3.44 0.39 18.32
C VAL A 37 -3.41 -0.13 16.89
N TYR A 38 -4.41 -0.93 16.51
CA TYR A 38 -4.55 -1.42 15.14
C TYR A 38 -4.77 -0.26 14.16
N GLU A 39 -5.68 0.66 14.49
CA GLU A 39 -5.98 1.84 13.67
C GLU A 39 -4.74 2.72 13.46
N ALA A 40 -4.02 3.05 14.54
CA ALA A 40 -2.80 3.85 14.45
C ALA A 40 -1.74 3.19 13.54
N ARG A 41 -1.59 1.85 13.62
CA ARG A 41 -0.64 1.09 12.78
C ARG A 41 -1.05 1.10 11.31
N ILE A 42 -2.35 0.96 11.01
CA ILE A 42 -2.87 1.03 9.64
C ILE A 42 -2.64 2.42 9.04
N LEU A 43 -2.92 3.48 9.81
CA LEU A 43 -2.69 4.86 9.36
C LEU A 43 -1.21 5.13 9.09
N LEU A 44 -0.32 4.66 9.97
CA LEU A 44 1.13 4.77 9.77
C LEU A 44 1.59 4.05 8.50
N ALA A 45 1.13 2.81 8.30
CA ALA A 45 1.45 2.04 7.08
C ALA A 45 0.94 2.75 5.81
N ALA A 46 -0.23 3.38 5.86
CA ALA A 46 -0.76 4.15 4.74
C ALA A 46 0.08 5.39 4.43
N LEU A 47 0.51 6.13 5.47
CA LEU A 47 1.40 7.28 5.31
C LEU A 47 2.74 6.87 4.70
N ASP A 48 3.34 5.79 5.21
CA ASP A 48 4.63 5.27 4.72
C ASP A 48 4.53 4.77 3.27
N TYR A 49 3.48 4.01 2.95
CA TYR A 49 3.22 3.56 1.58
C TYR A 49 3.02 4.72 0.61
N ASN A 50 2.24 5.73 1.00
CA ASN A 50 1.99 6.89 0.15
C ASN A 50 3.26 7.73 -0.05
N HIS A 51 4.09 7.87 0.98
CA HIS A 51 5.39 8.55 0.87
C HIS A 51 6.31 7.82 -0.12
N HIS A 52 6.32 6.49 -0.09
CA HIS A 52 7.15 5.67 -0.97
C HIS A 52 6.58 5.47 -2.39
N SER A 53 5.27 5.62 -2.59
CA SER A 53 4.60 5.41 -3.88
C SER A 53 5.01 6.42 -4.96
N HIS A 54 5.53 7.58 -4.55
CA HIS A 54 6.03 8.62 -5.46
C HIS A 54 7.53 8.52 -5.73
N ARG A 55 8.22 7.50 -5.20
CA ARG A 55 9.66 7.35 -5.40
C ARG A 55 9.92 7.00 -6.86
N GLU A 56 10.77 7.80 -7.51
CA GLU A 56 11.15 7.57 -8.91
C GLU A 56 11.68 6.15 -9.09
N VAL A 57 11.25 5.49 -10.17
CA VAL A 57 11.69 4.13 -10.48
C VAL A 57 13.21 4.11 -10.56
N LYS A 58 13.83 3.21 -9.81
CA LYS A 58 15.28 3.14 -9.69
C LYS A 58 15.88 3.01 -11.10
N ARG A 59 16.62 4.03 -11.54
CA ARG A 59 17.33 3.98 -12.82
C ARG A 59 18.67 3.30 -12.58
N ARG A 60 19.01 2.35 -13.45
CA ARG A 60 20.34 1.75 -13.49
C ARG A 60 21.35 2.78 -14.03
N ALA A 61 22.65 2.52 -13.86
CA ALA A 61 23.73 3.41 -14.31
C ALA A 61 23.72 3.68 -15.83
N ASP A 62 23.06 2.82 -16.60
CA ASP A 62 22.84 2.93 -18.05
C ASP A 62 21.60 3.77 -18.42
N GLY A 63 20.87 4.31 -17.43
CA GLY A 63 19.64 5.08 -17.64
C GLY A 63 18.39 4.22 -17.86
N SER A 64 18.50 2.89 -17.90
CA SER A 64 17.35 2.00 -18.03
C SER A 64 16.54 1.95 -16.74
N ILE A 65 15.22 1.85 -16.89
CA ILE A 65 14.28 1.76 -15.77
C ILE A 65 14.35 0.34 -15.20
N GLN A 66 14.74 0.21 -13.92
CA GLN A 66 14.71 -1.08 -13.24
C GLN A 66 13.28 -1.40 -12.80
N TYR A 67 12.57 -2.14 -13.65
CA TYR A 67 11.35 -2.82 -13.21
C TYR A 67 11.76 -3.98 -12.28
N HIS A 68 11.14 -4.03 -11.10
CA HIS A 68 11.25 -5.15 -10.16
C HIS A 68 10.39 -6.32 -10.63
#